data_AF-A0A231H7X8-F1
#
_entry.id   AF-A0A231H7X8-F1
#
_cell.length_a   1.000
_cell.length_b   1.000
_cell.length_c   1.000
_cell.angle_alpha   90.00
_cell.angle_beta   90.00
_cell.angle_gamma   90.00
#
_symmetry.space_group_name_H-M   'P 1'
#
loop_
_entity.id
_entity.type
_entity.pdbx_description
1 polymer ?
#
loop_
_entity_poly.entity_id
_entity_poly.type
_entity_poly.pdbx_seq_one_letter_code
_entity_poly.pdbx_strand_id
1 'polypeptide(L)'
;MRASNWMAHALFTDFAALPARERNSVRWMFLGSEPRELFLDWETQARAAVESSRLDVGTNPGDRAGLALVEELSAAAGEFRQWSTRGRDGT
;
A
#
# COMPACT_ATOMS: atom_id res chain seq x y z
N MET A 1 0.29 -2.57 19.58
CA MET A 1 0.29 -3.74 18.69
C MET A 1 -0.19 -3.32 17.30
N ARG A 2 0.72 -3.00 16.37
CA ARG A 2 0.36 -2.85 14.95
C ARG A 2 0.56 -4.22 14.28
N ALA A 3 -0.26 -5.19 14.66
CA ALA A 3 -0.28 -6.49 14.03
C ALA A 3 -1.40 -6.51 12.98
N SER A 4 -1.30 -5.63 11.97
CA SER A 4 -2.23 -5.69 10.85
C SER A 4 -1.71 -6.71 9.83
N ASN A 5 -2.43 -7.82 9.75
CA ASN A 5 -2.79 -8.46 8.48
C ASN A 5 -1.72 -9.24 7.70
N TRP A 6 -0.54 -9.52 8.26
CA TRP A 6 0.43 -10.42 7.58
C TRP A 6 -0.14 -11.83 7.37
N MET A 7 -0.95 -12.30 8.32
CA MET A 7 -1.49 -13.66 8.33
C MET A 7 -2.65 -13.84 7.34
N ALA A 8 -3.47 -12.81 7.11
CA ALA A 8 -4.45 -12.88 6.02
C ALA A 8 -3.76 -12.67 4.66
N HIS A 9 -2.73 -11.83 4.57
CA HIS A 9 -1.92 -11.72 3.35
C HIS A 9 -1.22 -13.03 2.96
N ALA A 10 -0.67 -13.79 3.91
CA ALA A 10 -0.07 -15.11 3.67
C ALA A 10 -1.09 -16.18 3.22
N LEU A 11 -2.38 -15.99 3.55
CA LEU A 11 -3.47 -16.86 3.11
C LEU A 11 -3.88 -16.62 1.64
N PHE A 12 -3.62 -15.42 1.12
CA PHE A 12 -4.02 -15.02 -0.25
C PHE A 12 -2.84 -15.00 -1.24
N THR A 13 -1.61 -14.80 -0.78
CA THR A 13 -0.41 -14.76 -1.64
C THR A 13 0.82 -15.14 -0.83
N ASP A 14 1.67 -16.01 -1.36
CA ASP A 14 2.97 -16.31 -0.74
C ASP A 14 3.96 -15.16 -0.99
N PHE A 15 3.89 -14.14 -0.14
CA PHE A 15 4.81 -13.00 -0.17
C PHE A 15 6.27 -13.41 0.09
N ALA A 16 6.53 -14.56 0.71
CA ALA A 16 7.90 -15.04 0.88
C ALA A 16 8.49 -15.56 -0.43
N ALA A 17 7.66 -16.04 -1.36
CA ALA A 17 8.07 -16.48 -2.69
C ALA A 17 8.32 -15.33 -3.69
N LEU A 18 7.80 -14.11 -3.43
CA LEU A 18 7.98 -12.96 -4.32
C LEU A 18 9.38 -12.34 -4.21
N PRO A 19 9.95 -11.76 -5.29
CA PRO A 19 11.17 -10.95 -5.23
C PRO A 19 11.04 -9.84 -4.19
N ALA A 20 12.12 -9.46 -3.48
CA ALA A 20 12.09 -8.49 -2.37
C ALA A 20 11.33 -7.18 -2.69
N ARG A 21 11.40 -6.72 -3.94
CA ARG A 21 10.62 -5.57 -4.44
C ARG A 21 9.11 -5.85 -4.45
N GLU A 22 8.68 -7.03 -4.87
CA GLU A 22 7.28 -7.45 -4.97
C GLU A 22 6.69 -7.92 -3.62
N ARG A 23 7.54 -8.13 -2.59
CA ARG A 23 7.10 -8.45 -1.20
C ARG A 23 6.41 -7.29 -0.47
N ASN A 24 6.01 -6.25 -1.18
CA ASN A 24 5.31 -5.11 -0.59
C ASN A 24 3.80 -5.31 -0.74
N SER A 25 3.12 -5.54 0.38
CA SER A 25 1.67 -5.77 0.40
C SER A 25 0.86 -4.58 -0.12
N VAL A 26 1.36 -3.35 0.04
CA VAL A 26 0.73 -2.15 -0.54
C VAL A 26 0.86 -2.18 -2.05
N ARG A 27 2.03 -2.54 -2.58
CA ARG A 27 2.21 -2.72 -4.03
C ARG A 27 1.25 -3.76 -4.59
N TRP A 28 1.16 -4.92 -3.95
CA TRP A 28 0.22 -5.96 -4.37
C TRP A 28 -1.23 -5.48 -4.29
N MET A 29 -1.64 -4.79 -3.22
CA MET A 29 -3.01 -4.31 -3.05
C MET A 29 -3.49 -3.34 -4.14
N PHE A 30 -2.57 -2.57 -4.75
CA PHE A 30 -2.89 -1.57 -5.78
C PHE A 30 -2.58 -2.02 -7.22
N LEU A 31 -1.55 -2.85 -7.41
CA LEU A 31 -1.10 -3.27 -8.75
C LEU A 31 -1.43 -4.72 -9.09
N GLY A 32 -1.82 -5.53 -8.09
CA GLY A 32 -2.32 -6.88 -8.31
C GLY A 32 -3.72 -6.88 -8.92
N SER A 33 -4.03 -7.92 -9.69
CA SER A 33 -5.35 -8.13 -10.28
C SER A 33 -6.37 -8.70 -9.29
N GLU A 34 -5.88 -9.50 -8.35
CA GLU A 34 -6.65 -10.33 -7.41
C GLU A 34 -7.21 -9.59 -6.18
N PRO A 35 -6.54 -8.59 -5.58
CA PRO A 35 -6.97 -8.01 -4.30
C PRO A 35 -8.40 -7.48 -4.31
N ARG A 36 -8.85 -6.90 -5.43
CA ARG A 36 -10.20 -6.34 -5.54
C ARG A 36 -11.30 -7.41 -5.47
N GLU A 37 -10.98 -8.63 -5.86
CA GLU A 37 -11.89 -9.77 -5.82
C GLU A 37 -11.79 -10.53 -4.48
N LEU A 38 -10.61 -10.50 -3.85
CA LEU A 38 -10.34 -11.21 -2.60
C LEU A 38 -10.79 -10.44 -1.34
N PHE A 39 -10.76 -9.11 -1.36
CA PHE A 39 -11.19 -8.29 -0.23
C PHE A 39 -12.60 -7.73 -0.46
N LEU A 40 -13.56 -8.20 0.34
CA LEU A 40 -14.91 -7.62 0.39
C LEU A 40 -14.88 -6.11 0.69
N ASP A 41 -13.96 -5.67 1.57
CA ASP A 41 -13.76 -4.27 1.95
C ASP A 41 -12.46 -3.68 1.35
N TRP A 42 -12.12 -4.03 0.10
CA TRP A 42 -10.87 -3.62 -0.55
C TRP A 42 -10.59 -2.12 -0.40
N GLU A 43 -11.59 -1.27 -0.64
CA GLU A 43 -11.42 0.18 -0.61
C GLU A 43 -11.03 0.70 0.79
N THR A 44 -11.61 0.14 1.85
CA THR A 44 -11.27 0.48 3.24
C THR A 44 -9.81 0.12 3.54
N GLN A 45 -9.39 -1.07 3.13
CA GLN A 45 -8.03 -1.56 3.35
C GLN A 45 -7.00 -0.78 2.53
N ALA A 46 -7.34 -0.45 1.27
CA ALA A 46 -6.51 0.32 0.38
C ALA A 46 -6.29 1.75 0.89
N ARG A 47 -7.35 2.42 1.39
CA ARG A 47 -7.25 3.75 2.02
C ARG A 47 -6.37 3.72 3.27
N ALA A 48 -6.54 2.73 4.15
CA ALA A 48 -5.68 2.57 5.33
C ALA A 48 -4.20 2.40 4.96
N ALA A 49 -3.91 1.66 3.89
CA ALA A 49 -2.55 1.50 3.37
C ALA A 49 -1.97 2.80 2.78
N VAL A 50 -2.79 3.62 2.11
CA VAL A 50 -2.36 4.96 1.64
C VAL A 50 -1.96 5.84 2.83
N GLU A 51 -2.76 5.87 3.89
CA GLU A 51 -2.45 6.68 5.08
C GLU A 51 -1.19 6.18 5.81
N SER A 52 -1.01 4.86 5.95
CA SER A 52 0.22 4.31 6.54
C SER A 52 1.45 4.68 5.72
N SER A 53 1.38 4.55 4.38
CA SER A 53 2.51 4.86 3.49
C SER A 53 2.95 6.33 3.61
N ARG A 54 1.98 7.25 3.74
CA ARG A 54 2.26 8.67 3.98
C ARG A 54 2.91 8.92 5.32
N LEU A 55 2.39 8.29 6.38
CA LEU A 55 2.94 8.43 7.72
C LEU A 55 4.38 7.92 7.78
N ASP A 56 4.66 6.79 7.15
CA ASP A 56 5.98 6.17 7.15
C ASP A 56 7.01 7.05 6.43
N VAL A 57 6.66 7.56 5.23
CA VAL A 57 7.50 8.51 4.49
C VAL A 57 7.67 9.84 5.23
N GLY A 58 6.62 10.35 5.87
CA GLY A 58 6.69 11.58 6.66
C GLY A 58 7.53 11.43 7.93
N THR A 59 7.51 10.24 8.56
CA THR A 59 8.29 9.95 9.78
C THR A 59 9.76 9.69 9.47
N ASN A 60 10.05 9.12 8.29
CA ASN A 60 11.42 8.88 7.84
C ASN A 60 11.64 9.36 6.40
N PRO A 61 11.87 10.68 6.20
CA PRO A 61 12.12 11.25 4.86
C PRO A 61 13.39 10.70 4.17
N GLY A 62 14.28 10.01 4.90
CA GLY A 62 15.47 9.37 4.35
C GLY A 62 15.22 7.97 3.78
N ASP A 63 14.02 7.40 3.97
CA ASP A 63 13.67 6.11 3.40
C ASP A 63 13.40 6.20 1.90
N ARG A 64 14.47 6.04 1.12
CA ARG A 64 14.42 6.02 -0.34
C ARG A 64 13.54 4.89 -0.89
N ALA A 65 13.40 3.77 -0.17
CA ALA A 65 12.58 2.66 -0.64
C ALA A 65 11.09 2.96 -0.49
N GLY A 66 10.69 3.55 0.65
CA GLY A 66 9.34 4.04 0.88
C GLY A 66 8.94 5.16 -0.10
N LEU A 67 9.85 6.12 -0.34
CA LEU A 67 9.64 7.19 -1.32
C LEU A 67 9.43 6.65 -2.74
N ALA A 68 10.29 5.75 -3.20
CA ALA A 68 10.18 5.15 -4.53
C ALA A 68 8.89 4.35 -4.71
N LEU A 69 8.41 3.68 -3.65
CA LEU A 69 7.13 2.98 -3.67
C LEU A 69 5.96 3.96 -3.82
N VAL A 70 5.94 5.05 -3.06
CA VAL A 70 4.87 6.06 -3.16
C VAL A 70 4.83 6.70 -4.55
N GLU A 71 5.99 6.97 -5.14
CA GLU A 71 6.11 7.50 -6.50
C GLU A 71 5.54 6.52 -7.55
N GLU A 72 5.98 5.26 -7.51
CA GLU A 72 5.47 4.22 -8.41
C GLU A 72 3.95 4.05 -8.30
N LEU A 73 3.43 3.94 -7.07
CA LEU A 73 1.99 3.75 -6.86
C LEU A 73 1.18 4.96 -7.29
N SER A 74 1.72 6.17 -7.08
CA SER A 74 1.08 7.38 -7.60
C SER A 74 1.07 7.41 -9.13
N ALA A 75 2.10 6.86 -9.78
CA ALA A 75 2.17 6.76 -11.24
C ALA A 75 1.23 5.69 -11.82
N ALA A 76 1.14 4.53 -11.17
CA ALA A 76 0.48 3.35 -11.72
C ALA A 76 -0.96 3.14 -11.23
N ALA A 77 -1.34 3.66 -10.05
CA ALA A 77 -2.67 3.51 -9.47
C ALA A 77 -3.35 4.87 -9.26
N GLY A 78 -4.37 5.16 -10.09
CA GLY A 78 -5.10 6.41 -10.05
C GLY A 78 -5.78 6.67 -8.70
N GLU A 79 -6.36 5.64 -8.08
CA GLU A 79 -6.96 5.72 -6.75
C GLU A 79 -5.92 6.02 -5.66
N PHE A 80 -4.73 5.40 -5.74
CA PHE A 80 -3.64 5.70 -4.83
C PHE A 80 -3.25 7.17 -4.90
N ARG A 81 -3.02 7.70 -6.12
CA ARG A 81 -2.72 9.13 -6.34
C ARG A 81 -3.82 10.01 -5.77
N GLN A 82 -5.07 9.69 -6.08
CA GLN A 82 -6.21 10.52 -5.71
C GLN A 82 -6.36 10.59 -4.19
N TRP A 83 -6.20 9.46 -3.50
CA TRP A 83 -6.26 9.43 -2.05
C TRP A 83 -5.00 10.02 -1.43
N SER A 84 -3.83 9.88 -2.07
CA SER A 84 -2.54 10.41 -1.62
C SER A 84 -2.40 11.93 -1.76
N THR A 85 -3.28 12.60 -2.52
CA THR A 85 -3.36 14.07 -2.55
C THR A 85 -4.41 14.65 -1.61
N ARG A 86 -5.56 13.98 -1.41
CA ARG A 86 -6.69 14.53 -0.63
C ARG A 86 -6.40 14.83 0.85
N GLY A 87 -5.46 14.14 1.48
CA GLY A 87 -5.03 14.42 2.85
C GLY A 87 -4.11 15.64 3.00
N ARG A 88 -3.71 16.29 1.89
CA ARG A 88 -2.97 17.56 1.92
C ARG A 88 -3.89 18.79 1.91
N ASP A 89 -5.16 18.59 1.55
CA ASP A 89 -6.19 19.63 1.54
C ASP A 89 -7.11 19.44 2.75
N GLY A 90 -6.55 19.68 3.94
CA GLY A 90 -7.27 19.67 5.20
C GLY A 90 -6.90 20.91 6.01
N THR A 91 -7.83 21.88 6.00
CA THR A 91 -8.02 22.94 7.02
C THR A 91 -7.93 22.43 8.45
#